data_AF-A0A838CVY5-F1
#
_entry.id   AF-A0A838CVY5-F1
#
_cell.length_a   1.000
_cell.length_b   1.000
_cell.length_c   1.000
_cell.angle_alpha   90.00
_cell.angle_beta   90.00
_cell.angle_gamma   90.00
#
_symmetry.space_group_name_H-M   'P 1'
#
loop_
_entity.id
_entity.type
_entity.pdbx_description
1 polymer ?
#
loop_
_entity_poly.entity_id
_entity_poly.type
_entity_poly.pdbx_seq_one_letter_code
_entity_poly.pdbx_strand_id
1 'polypeptide(L)'
;MQKKFSMWSILLSVLGAITFYTSYAIAPVNPEGMIVLILQVLFFTSIIAAVLSILFSLWGFIRKEKGFLKLVGPIVIVFVLLDFYL
;
A
#
# COMPACT_ATOMS: atom_id res chain seq x y z
N MET A 1 6.12 -15.09 19.51
CA MET A 1 5.76 -14.21 18.38
C MET A 1 4.31 -14.50 17.97
N GLN A 2 3.32 -13.82 18.55
CA GLN A 2 1.95 -13.88 18.03
C GLN A 2 1.92 -13.04 16.74
N LYS A 3 1.54 -13.64 15.60
CA LYS A 3 1.57 -13.00 14.28
C LYS A 3 0.74 -11.71 14.32
N LYS A 4 1.44 -10.58 14.42
CA LYS A 4 0.88 -9.25 14.70
C LYS A 4 0.21 -8.72 13.45
N PHE A 5 -1.00 -8.18 13.56
CA PHE A 5 -1.68 -7.46 12.47
C PHE A 5 -0.79 -6.34 11.92
N SER A 6 0.08 -5.78 12.78
CA SER A 6 1.15 -4.85 12.38
C SER A 6 2.06 -5.38 11.26
N MET A 7 2.38 -6.68 11.22
CA MET A 7 3.26 -7.24 10.19
C MET A 7 2.55 -7.34 8.83
N TRP A 8 1.28 -7.71 8.82
CA TRP A 8 0.44 -7.69 7.62
C TRP A 8 0.23 -6.27 7.10
N SER A 9 0.02 -5.31 8.01
CA SER A 9 -0.05 -3.89 7.67
C SER A 9 1.22 -3.43 6.92
N ILE A 10 2.40 -3.76 7.43
CA ILE A 10 3.67 -3.43 6.77
C ILE A 10 3.77 -4.07 5.38
N LEU A 11 3.56 -5.38 5.29
CA LEU A 11 3.65 -6.11 4.02
C LEU A 11 2.72 -5.51 2.96
N LEU A 12 1.47 -5.21 3.35
CA LEU A 12 0.49 -4.61 2.45
C LEU A 12 0.82 -3.17 2.07
N SER A 13 1.38 -2.37 2.99
CA SER A 13 1.81 -1.01 2.64
C SER A 13 2.97 -1.00 1.65
N VAL A 14 3.95 -1.89 1.83
CA VAL A 14 5.10 -2.00 0.93
C VAL A 14 4.66 -2.55 -0.43
N LEU A 15 3.82 -3.58 -0.44
CA LEU A 15 3.27 -4.12 -1.68
C LEU A 15 2.39 -3.09 -2.40
N GLY A 16 1.58 -2.33 -1.67
CA GLY A 16 0.81 -1.20 -2.19
C GLY A 16 1.72 -0.15 -2.82
N ALA A 17 2.77 0.28 -2.14
CA ALA A 17 3.74 1.24 -2.67
C ALA A 17 4.41 0.72 -3.95
N ILE A 18 4.94 -0.51 -3.94
CA ILE A 18 5.63 -1.11 -5.10
C ILE A 18 4.67 -1.19 -6.30
N THR A 19 3.46 -1.69 -6.10
CA THR A 19 2.46 -1.81 -7.18
C THR A 19 2.03 -0.45 -7.71
N PHE A 20 1.88 0.57 -6.85
CA PHE A 20 1.59 1.95 -7.24
C PHE A 20 2.72 2.54 -8.10
N TYR A 21 3.96 2.52 -7.60
CA TYR A 21 5.13 3.02 -8.33
C TYR A 21 5.34 2.28 -9.65
N THR A 22 5.16 0.95 -9.65
CA THR A 22 5.27 0.15 -10.88
C THR A 22 4.21 0.55 -11.89
N SER A 23 2.96 0.77 -11.45
CA SER A 23 1.88 1.22 -12.34
C SER A 23 2.23 2.55 -13.01
N TYR A 24 2.87 3.46 -12.28
CA TYR A 24 3.28 4.75 -12.83
C TYR A 24 4.50 4.61 -13.76
N ALA A 25 5.51 3.84 -13.35
CA ALA A 25 6.76 3.68 -14.10
C ALA A 25 6.58 3.01 -15.47
N ILE A 26 5.59 2.12 -15.61
CA ILE A 26 5.32 1.41 -16.86
C ILE A 26 4.22 2.07 -17.70
N ALA A 27 3.59 3.15 -17.22
CA ALA A 27 2.51 3.81 -17.93
C ALA A 27 3.05 4.57 -19.16
N PRO A 28 2.65 4.21 -20.39
CA PRO A 28 2.96 5.01 -21.57
C PRO A 28 2.07 6.26 -21.61
N VAL A 29 2.47 7.27 -22.40
CA VAL A 29 1.72 8.53 -22.56
C VAL A 29 0.28 8.30 -23.02
N ASN A 30 0.08 7.37 -23.96
CA ASN A 30 -1.22 6.93 -24.43
C ASN A 30 -1.33 5.40 -24.29
N PRO A 31 -1.89 4.90 -23.17
CA PRO A 31 -2.03 3.47 -22.96
C PRO A 31 -3.18 2.91 -23.81
N GLU A 32 -2.88 1.91 -24.64
CA GLU A 32 -3.84 1.23 -25.50
C GLU A 32 -3.74 -0.30 -25.38
N GLY A 33 -4.85 -0.99 -25.62
CA GLY A 33 -4.89 -2.46 -25.59
C GLY A 33 -4.66 -3.06 -24.20
N MET A 34 -3.89 -4.15 -24.14
CA MET A 34 -3.74 -4.96 -22.92
C MET A 34 -3.04 -4.23 -21.76
N ILE A 35 -2.20 -3.23 -22.07
CA ILE A 35 -1.47 -2.48 -21.02
C ILE A 35 -2.42 -1.68 -20.13
N VAL A 36 -3.55 -1.21 -20.65
CA VAL A 36 -4.58 -0.49 -19.88
C VAL A 36 -5.12 -1.38 -18.75
N LEU A 37 -5.43 -2.64 -19.06
CA LEU A 37 -5.94 -3.58 -18.06
C LEU A 37 -4.88 -3.88 -16.99
N ILE A 38 -3.61 -4.05 -17.39
CA ILE A 38 -2.51 -4.28 -16.45
C ILE A 38 -2.33 -3.09 -15.51
N LEU A 39 -2.36 -1.86 -16.05
CA LEU A 39 -2.26 -0.62 -15.28
C LEU A 39 -3.43 -0.49 -14.29
N GLN A 40 -4.65 -0.74 -14.74
CA GLN A 40 -5.83 -0.73 -13.88
C GLN A 40 -5.72 -1.75 -12.75
N VAL A 41 -5.34 -2.99 -13.06
CA VAL A 41 -5.17 -4.04 -12.05
C VAL A 41 -4.10 -3.65 -11.04
N LEU A 42 -2.92 -3.18 -11.48
CA LEU A 42 -1.85 -2.75 -10.57
C LEU A 42 -2.30 -1.58 -9.69
N PHE A 43 -2.92 -0.57 -10.30
CA PHE A 43 -3.37 0.64 -9.60
C PHE A 43 -4.46 0.32 -8.57
N PHE A 44 -5.53 -0.38 -8.96
CA PHE A 44 -6.59 -0.74 -8.00
C PHE A 44 -6.10 -1.73 -6.93
N THR A 45 -5.18 -2.64 -7.28
CA THR A 45 -4.55 -3.53 -6.29
C THR A 45 -3.76 -2.73 -5.26
N SER A 46 -3.01 -1.71 -5.69
CA SER A 46 -2.26 -0.85 -4.77
C SER A 46 -3.17 -0.11 -3.78
N ILE A 47 -4.31 0.40 -4.26
CA ILE A 47 -5.32 1.07 -3.43
C ILE A 47 -5.90 0.10 -2.40
N ILE A 48 -6.32 -1.10 -2.84
CA ILE A 48 -6.88 -2.12 -1.94
C ILE A 48 -5.84 -2.53 -0.88
N ALA A 49 -4.59 -2.71 -1.28
CA ALA A 49 -3.49 -3.03 -0.37
C ALA A 49 -3.23 -1.91 0.64
N ALA A 50 -3.24 -0.65 0.22
CA ALA A 50 -3.10 0.50 1.10
C ALA A 50 -4.25 0.59 2.12
N VAL A 51 -5.49 0.43 1.67
CA VAL A 51 -6.66 0.44 2.57
C VAL A 51 -6.58 -0.70 3.58
N LEU A 52 -6.31 -1.93 3.15
CA LEU A 52 -6.14 -3.08 4.05
C LEU A 52 -4.97 -2.88 5.02
N SER A 53 -3.88 -2.26 4.58
CA SER A 53 -2.76 -1.93 5.46
C SER A 53 -3.19 -1.01 6.61
N ILE A 54 -3.98 0.03 6.32
CA ILE A 54 -4.52 0.94 7.35
C ILE A 54 -5.45 0.17 8.29
N LEU A 55 -6.36 -0.65 7.76
CA LEU A 55 -7.27 -1.45 8.58
C LEU A 55 -6.52 -2.38 9.53
N PHE A 56 -5.45 -3.04 9.06
CA PHE A 56 -4.62 -3.89 9.90
C PHE A 56 -3.81 -3.10 10.93
N SER A 57 -3.34 -1.90 10.59
CA SER A 57 -2.74 -0.98 11.55
C SER A 57 -3.72 -0.62 12.66
N LEU A 58 -4.95 -0.22 12.31
CA LEU A 58 -6.03 0.11 13.25
C LEU A 58 -6.39 -1.09 14.15
N TRP A 59 -6.50 -2.29 13.59
CA TRP A 59 -6.70 -3.50 14.41
C TRP A 59 -5.54 -3.79 15.35
N GLY A 60 -4.29 -3.50 14.95
CA GLY A 60 -3.12 -3.57 15.84
C GLY A 60 -3.18 -2.55 16.99
N PHE A 61 -3.80 -1.39 16.78
CA PHE A 61 -4.11 -0.44 17.85
C PHE A 61 -5.20 -0.96 18.78
N ILE A 62 -6.32 -1.43 18.23
CA ILE A 62 -7.46 -1.97 19.01
C ILE A 62 -7.03 -3.15 19.87
N ARG A 63 -6.19 -4.06 19.34
CA ARG A 63 -5.66 -5.21 20.09
C ARG A 63 -4.51 -4.89 21.03
N LYS A 64 -4.19 -3.59 21.23
CA LYS A 64 -3.11 -3.12 22.11
C LYS A 64 -1.77 -3.82 21.83
N GLU A 65 -1.46 -4.12 20.57
CA GLU A 65 -0.16 -4.68 20.21
C GLU A 65 0.95 -3.75 20.71
N LYS A 66 2.09 -4.25 21.18
CA LYS A 66 3.19 -3.35 21.59
C LYS A 66 4.15 -3.14 20.42
N GLY A 67 4.59 -1.89 20.22
CA GLY A 67 5.65 -1.50 19.29
C GLY A 67 5.24 -0.50 18.20
N PHE A 68 6.26 0.06 17.53
CA PHE A 68 6.14 1.05 16.46
C PHE A 68 5.65 0.47 15.12
N LEU A 69 5.71 -0.85 14.95
CA LEU A 69 5.40 -1.54 13.68
C LEU A 69 3.98 -1.25 13.14
N LYS A 70 3.03 -0.93 14.01
CA LYS A 70 1.67 -0.56 13.59
C LYS A 70 1.58 0.83 12.96
N LEU A 71 2.54 1.72 13.21
CA LEU A 71 2.58 3.04 12.58
C LEU A 71 3.22 3.01 11.18
N VAL A 72 4.03 1.98 10.89
CA VAL A 72 4.79 1.90 9.64
C VAL A 72 3.87 1.87 8.41
N GLY A 73 2.78 1.10 8.44
CA GLY A 73 1.84 1.04 7.31
C GLY A 73 1.25 2.40 6.92
N PRO A 74 0.61 3.12 7.86
CA PRO A 74 0.15 4.49 7.63
C PRO A 74 1.26 5.44 7.19
N ILE A 75 2.45 5.37 7.80
CA ILE A 75 3.60 6.22 7.45
C ILE A 75 4.01 6.01 5.99
N VAL A 76 4.13 4.76 5.54
CA VAL A 76 4.47 4.43 4.15
C VAL A 76 3.45 5.02 3.18
N ILE A 77 2.16 4.92 3.49
CA ILE A 77 1.09 5.48 2.64
C ILE A 77 1.19 7.01 2.57
N VAL A 78 1.45 7.68 3.70
CA VAL A 78 1.66 9.13 3.71
C VAL A 78 2.85 9.53 2.85
N PHE A 79 3.97 8.80 2.91
CA PHE A 79 5.12 9.06 2.06
C PHE A 79 4.81 8.90 0.57
N VAL A 80 4.10 7.84 0.18
CA VAL A 80 3.68 7.65 -1.23
C VAL A 80 2.78 8.81 -1.68
N LEU A 81 1.83 9.26 -0.86
CA LEU A 81 0.97 10.38 -1.22
C LEU A 81 1.74 11.71 -1.32
N LEU A 82 2.72 11.94 -0.45
CA LEU A 82 3.57 13.14 -0.50
C LEU A 82 4.45 13.17 -1.76
N ASP A 83 5.01 12.04 -2.15
CA ASP A 83 5.90 11.92 -3.32
C ASP A 83 5.18 12.24 -4.64
N PHE A 84 3.88 11.96 -4.72
CA PHE A 84 3.06 12.29 -5.90
C PHE A 84 2.37 13.65 -5.81
N TYR A 85 2.37 14.28 -4.63
CA TYR A 85 1.81 15.62 -4.44
C TYR A 85 2.85 16.72 -4.69
N LEU A 86 4.12 16.47 -4.34
CA LEU A 86 5.27 17.37 -4.54
C LEU A 86 5.82 17.29 -5.96
#